data_AF-A0A1E4BAW0-F1
#
_entry.id   AF-A0A1E4BAW0-F1
#
_cell.length_a   1.000
_cell.length_b   1.000
_cell.length_c   1.000
_cell.angle_alpha   90.00
_cell.angle_beta   90.00
_cell.angle_gamma   90.00
#
_symmetry.space_group_name_H-M   'P 1'
#
loop_
_entity.id
_entity.type
_entity.pdbx_description
1 polymer ?
#
loop_
_entity_poly.entity_id
_entity_poly.type
_entity_poly.pdbx_seq_one_letter_code
_entity_poly.pdbx_strand_id
1 'polypeptide(L)'
;MSSAHDAGTHAQPRGFKGERVLMRIHVGEADRWEGKPLYHAIVALLRERQFAGATVFRGILGFGAHATVHEPRLFRLSSDLPIVIECIETEANIEGVLPELDRMIGGGLITLERARVILYRPDAPPGIDPDHGWSLDVTGDWRARPSDQAP
;
A
#
# COMPACT_ATOMS: atom_id res chain seq x y z
N MET A 1 40.81 -15.14 -8.05
CA MET A 1 40.58 -14.61 -6.69
C MET A 1 39.24 -13.91 -6.72
N SER A 2 38.28 -14.48 -5.97
CA SER A 2 36.83 -14.29 -6.14
C SER A 2 36.33 -12.96 -5.59
N SER A 3 35.32 -12.46 -6.29
CA SER A 3 34.44 -11.31 -6.05
C SER A 3 34.03 -11.10 -4.59
N ALA A 4 34.15 -9.86 -4.13
CA ALA A 4 33.38 -9.32 -3.02
C ALA A 4 32.27 -8.45 -3.64
N HIS A 5 31.07 -9.02 -3.76
CA HIS A 5 29.85 -8.24 -3.97
C HIS A 5 29.45 -7.63 -2.63
N ASP A 6 29.50 -6.31 -2.55
CA ASP A 6 28.85 -5.50 -1.52
C ASP A 6 27.35 -5.84 -1.51
N ALA A 7 26.95 -6.66 -0.54
CA ALA A 7 25.56 -6.85 -0.19
C ALA A 7 25.09 -5.60 0.55
N GLY A 8 24.38 -4.73 -0.18
CA GLY A 8 23.71 -3.57 0.40
C GLY A 8 22.88 -3.99 1.60
N THR A 9 23.19 -3.41 2.75
CA THR A 9 22.48 -3.55 4.01
C THR A 9 20.99 -3.24 3.80
N HIS A 10 20.17 -4.28 3.67
CA HIS A 10 18.72 -4.18 3.80
C HIS A 10 18.41 -3.83 5.25
N ALA A 11 18.38 -2.53 5.55
CA ALA A 11 17.91 -2.01 6.82
C ALA A 11 16.45 -2.46 7.00
N GLN A 12 16.29 -3.49 7.80
CA GLN A 12 15.05 -4.17 8.10
C GLN A 12 14.15 -3.24 8.91
N PRO A 13 12.91 -2.92 8.52
CA PRO A 13 12.01 -2.17 9.37
C PRO A 13 11.54 -3.08 10.50
N ARG A 14 12.35 -3.18 11.55
CA ARG A 14 11.91 -3.67 12.87
C ARG A 14 10.75 -2.77 13.31
N GLY A 15 9.54 -3.33 13.41
CA GLY A 15 8.42 -2.66 14.08
C GLY A 15 7.38 -1.97 13.19
N PHE A 16 6.85 -2.65 12.17
CA PHE A 16 5.69 -2.14 11.42
C PHE A 16 4.33 -2.29 12.16
N LYS A 17 4.33 -2.90 13.35
CA LYS A 17 3.14 -3.01 14.21
C LYS A 17 2.76 -1.66 14.83
N GLY A 18 1.50 -1.55 15.26
CA GLY A 18 0.96 -0.38 15.96
C GLY A 18 0.11 0.51 15.08
N GLU A 19 -0.14 1.75 15.52
CA GLU A 19 -0.94 2.72 14.77
C GLU A 19 -0.26 3.13 13.47
N ARG A 20 -1.01 3.08 12.39
CA ARG A 20 -0.64 3.43 11.02
C ARG A 20 -1.82 4.12 10.35
N VAL A 21 -1.60 4.56 9.13
CA VAL A 21 -2.65 5.12 8.28
C VAL A 21 -2.81 4.22 7.07
N LEU A 22 -4.05 3.83 6.79
CA LEU A 22 -4.46 3.23 5.54
C LEU A 22 -4.77 4.37 4.55
N MET A 23 -3.96 4.48 3.51
CA MET A 23 -4.24 5.35 2.37
C MET A 23 -4.91 4.53 1.26
N ARG A 24 -6.04 5.02 0.75
CA ARG A 24 -6.67 4.49 -0.46
C ARG A 24 -6.69 5.54 -1.55
N ILE A 25 -6.26 5.13 -2.74
CA ILE A 25 -6.22 5.96 -3.94
C ILE A 25 -7.20 5.36 -4.94
N HIS A 26 -8.19 6.13 -5.36
CA HIS A 26 -9.22 5.74 -6.32
C HIS A 26 -8.96 6.47 -7.65
N VAL A 27 -8.72 5.70 -8.70
CA VAL A 27 -8.43 6.19 -10.07
C VAL A 27 -9.17 5.33 -11.10
N GLY A 28 -9.19 5.77 -12.35
CA GLY A 28 -9.66 4.98 -13.48
C GLY A 28 -8.62 3.96 -13.95
N GLU A 29 -9.06 2.84 -14.52
CA GLU A 29 -8.20 1.85 -15.16
C GLU A 29 -7.55 2.39 -16.45
N ALA A 30 -8.26 3.26 -17.17
CA ALA A 30 -7.80 3.91 -18.38
C ALA A 30 -6.80 5.04 -18.11
N ASP A 31 -6.64 5.48 -16.85
CA ASP A 31 -5.74 6.58 -16.51
C ASP A 31 -4.28 6.26 -16.82
N ARG A 32 -3.55 7.28 -17.26
CA ARG A 32 -2.15 7.15 -17.68
C ARG A 32 -1.26 8.20 -17.03
N TRP A 33 -0.05 7.79 -16.70
CA TRP A 33 1.06 8.64 -16.31
C TRP A 33 2.26 8.35 -17.22
N GLU A 34 2.75 9.35 -17.94
CA GLU A 34 3.88 9.21 -18.87
C GLU A 34 3.75 8.01 -19.83
N GLY A 35 2.52 7.79 -20.35
CA GLY A 35 2.20 6.70 -21.27
C GLY A 35 2.02 5.32 -20.62
N LYS A 36 2.18 5.18 -19.30
CA LYS A 36 1.98 3.93 -18.55
C LYS A 36 0.66 3.96 -17.78
N PRO A 37 0.03 2.82 -17.45
CA PRO A 37 -1.12 2.78 -16.55
C PRO A 37 -0.82 3.49 -15.22
N LEU A 38 -1.67 4.43 -14.82
CA LEU A 38 -1.44 5.28 -13.64
C LEU A 38 -1.26 4.43 -12.37
N TYR A 39 -2.09 3.41 -12.17
CA TYR A 39 -1.98 2.53 -11.00
C TYR A 39 -0.65 1.77 -10.94
N HIS A 40 -0.06 1.38 -12.08
CA HIS A 40 1.28 0.80 -12.12
C HIS A 40 2.34 1.83 -11.72
N ALA A 41 2.23 3.07 -12.23
CA ALA A 41 3.16 4.13 -11.89
C ALA A 41 3.10 4.48 -10.39
N ILE A 42 1.91 4.52 -9.80
CA ILE A 42 1.73 4.74 -8.36
C ILE A 42 2.37 3.61 -7.54
N VAL A 43 2.12 2.34 -7.89
CA VAL A 43 2.75 1.21 -7.18
C VAL A 43 4.28 1.26 -7.30
N ALA A 44 4.81 1.64 -8.46
CA ALA A 44 6.24 1.82 -8.65
C ALA A 44 6.80 2.93 -7.75
N LEU A 45 6.13 4.09 -7.69
CA LEU A 45 6.48 5.18 -6.77
C LEU A 45 6.49 4.73 -5.32
N LEU A 46 5.44 4.05 -4.84
CA LEU A 46 5.36 3.57 -3.45
C LEU A 46 6.49 2.58 -3.13
N ARG A 47 6.84 1.72 -4.09
CA ARG A 47 7.99 0.81 -3.97
C ARG A 47 9.32 1.54 -3.92
N GLU A 48 9.52 2.55 -4.77
CA GLU A 48 10.71 3.42 -4.75
C GLU A 48 10.85 4.17 -3.41
N ARG A 49 9.72 4.54 -2.81
CA ARG A 49 9.65 5.14 -1.46
C ARG A 49 9.72 4.13 -0.31
N GLN A 50 9.97 2.85 -0.63
CA GLN A 50 10.15 1.78 0.35
C GLN A 50 8.95 1.59 1.29
N PHE A 51 7.73 1.85 0.82
CA PHE A 51 6.51 1.52 1.57
C PHE A 51 6.47 0.02 1.89
N ALA A 52 5.87 -0.33 3.03
CA ALA A 52 5.75 -1.73 3.46
C ALA A 52 5.03 -2.62 2.44
N GLY A 53 4.13 -2.05 1.65
CA GLY A 53 3.46 -2.72 0.54
C GLY A 53 2.29 -1.90 0.00
N ALA A 54 1.76 -2.35 -1.14
CA ALA A 54 0.52 -1.83 -1.72
C ALA A 54 -0.28 -2.97 -2.34
N THR A 55 -1.60 -2.90 -2.25
CA THR A 55 -2.52 -3.83 -2.89
C THR A 55 -3.41 -3.08 -3.86
N VAL A 56 -3.62 -3.66 -5.04
CA VAL A 56 -4.46 -3.06 -6.09
C VAL A 56 -5.70 -3.90 -6.28
N PHE A 57 -6.86 -3.25 -6.20
CA PHE A 57 -8.16 -3.85 -6.45
C PHE A 57 -8.77 -3.24 -7.72
N ARG A 58 -9.37 -4.08 -8.56
CA ARG A 58 -10.21 -3.65 -9.68
C ARG A 58 -11.67 -3.84 -9.30
N GLY A 59 -12.44 -2.75 -9.28
CA GLY A 59 -13.87 -2.82 -9.09
C GLY A 59 -14.60 -3.25 -10.37
N ILE A 60 -15.78 -3.83 -10.19
CA ILE A 60 -16.65 -4.25 -11.30
C ILE A 60 -17.48 -3.10 -11.87
N LEU A 61 -17.67 -2.04 -11.08
CA LEU A 61 -18.45 -0.86 -11.41
C LEU A 61 -18.10 0.28 -10.44
N GLY A 62 -18.19 1.53 -10.91
CA GLY A 62 -18.08 2.72 -10.07
C GLY A 62 -18.68 3.96 -10.74
N PHE A 63 -18.91 4.99 -9.95
CA PHE A 63 -19.26 6.34 -10.40
C PHE A 63 -18.44 7.36 -9.59
N GLY A 64 -18.07 8.50 -10.19
CA GLY A 64 -17.24 9.49 -9.49
C GLY A 64 -16.65 10.53 -10.43
N ALA A 65 -15.69 11.32 -9.91
CA ALA A 65 -15.09 12.46 -10.61
C ALA A 65 -14.38 12.12 -11.93
N HIS A 66 -14.01 10.85 -12.15
CA HIS A 66 -13.45 10.32 -13.40
C HIS A 66 -14.49 10.00 -14.49
N ALA A 67 -15.78 10.19 -14.22
CA ALA A 67 -16.81 10.16 -15.25
C ALA A 67 -16.73 11.45 -16.08
N THR A 68 -15.63 11.65 -16.81
CA THR A 68 -15.44 12.80 -17.70
C THR A 68 -16.35 12.63 -18.91
N VAL A 69 -17.57 13.14 -18.72
CA VAL A 69 -18.53 13.70 -19.69
C VAL A 69 -18.10 13.53 -21.15
N HIS A 70 -18.50 12.42 -21.76
CA HIS A 70 -18.79 12.39 -23.19
C HIS A 70 -20.30 12.25 -23.34
N GLU A 71 -20.93 13.40 -23.56
CA GLU A 71 -22.33 13.63 -24.00
C GLU A 71 -23.46 13.53 -22.95
N PRO A 72 -24.53 14.33 -23.14
CA PRO A 72 -25.73 14.32 -22.31
C PRO A 72 -26.56 13.08 -22.64
N ARG A 73 -26.17 11.92 -22.10
CA ARG A 73 -27.01 10.73 -22.08
C ARG A 73 -27.02 10.21 -20.65
N LEU A 74 -28.22 10.27 -20.07
CA LEU A 74 -28.56 9.73 -18.75
C LEU A 74 -27.82 8.39 -18.50
N PHE A 75 -27.08 8.31 -17.40
CA PHE A 75 -26.50 7.08 -16.84
C PHE A 75 -25.53 6.30 -17.75
N ARG A 76 -24.39 6.90 -18.12
CA ARG A 76 -23.21 6.06 -18.42
C ARG A 76 -22.65 5.54 -17.10
N LEU A 77 -22.99 4.29 -16.75
CA LEU A 77 -22.07 3.45 -15.98
C LEU A 77 -20.69 3.64 -16.62
N SER A 78 -19.69 4.07 -15.85
CA SER A 78 -18.35 4.30 -16.40
C SER A 78 -17.87 3.03 -17.10
N SER A 79 -17.53 3.12 -18.38
CA SER A 79 -16.82 2.03 -19.08
C SER A 79 -15.38 1.89 -18.60
N ASP A 80 -14.86 2.93 -17.94
CA ASP A 80 -13.60 2.90 -17.24
C ASP A 80 -13.80 2.35 -15.83
N LEU A 81 -13.22 1.18 -15.56
CA LEU A 81 -13.40 0.48 -14.29
C LEU A 81 -12.59 1.16 -13.19
N PRO A 82 -13.13 1.27 -11.96
CA PRO A 82 -12.40 1.87 -10.86
C PRO A 82 -11.26 0.95 -10.41
N ILE A 83 -10.09 1.55 -10.20
CA ILE A 83 -8.95 0.93 -9.54
C ILE A 83 -8.79 1.58 -8.16
N VAL A 84 -8.63 0.74 -7.14
CA VAL A 84 -8.33 1.17 -5.77
C VAL A 84 -6.95 0.65 -5.41
N ILE A 85 -6.05 1.54 -5.02
CA ILE A 85 -4.71 1.22 -4.55
C ILE A 85 -4.69 1.50 -3.06
N GLU A 86 -4.45 0.47 -2.26
CA GLU A 86 -4.37 0.57 -0.81
C GLU A 86 -2.93 0.36 -0.34
N CYS A 87 -2.45 1.23 0.53
CA CYS A 87 -1.22 0.99 1.29
C CYS A 87 -1.41 1.41 2.75
N ILE A 88 -0.81 0.66 3.66
CA ILE A 88 -0.76 1.00 5.08
C ILE A 88 0.65 1.46 5.35
N GLU A 89 0.80 2.61 6.01
CA GLU A 89 2.11 3.20 6.29
C GLU A 89 2.05 4.21 7.44
N THR A 90 3.19 4.72 7.92
CA THR A 90 3.23 5.85 8.86
C THR A 90 2.66 7.12 8.21
N GLU A 91 2.08 7.99 9.02
CA GLU A 91 1.54 9.27 8.56
C GLU A 91 2.62 10.11 7.85
N ALA A 92 3.82 10.20 8.43
CA ALA A 92 4.94 10.95 7.85
C ALA A 92 5.35 10.45 6.45
N ASN A 93 5.39 9.13 6.23
CA ASN A 93 5.70 8.56 4.92
C ASN A 93 4.59 8.83 3.90
N ILE A 94 3.31 8.78 4.32
CA ILE A 94 2.17 9.14 3.47
C ILE A 94 2.24 10.62 3.10
N GLU A 95 2.39 11.52 4.07
CA GLU A 95 2.54 12.95 3.83
C GLU A 95 3.71 13.25 2.87
N GLY A 96 4.81 12.52 3.01
CA GLY A 96 5.98 12.63 2.15
C GLY A 96 5.79 12.19 0.70
N VAL A 97 4.74 11.42 0.37
CA VAL A 97 4.44 10.99 -1.01
C VAL A 97 3.25 11.73 -1.64
N LEU A 98 2.47 12.47 -0.84
CA LEU A 98 1.32 13.23 -1.36
C LEU A 98 1.68 14.23 -2.48
N PRO A 99 2.79 14.99 -2.43
CA PRO A 99 3.13 15.93 -3.51
C PRO A 99 3.45 15.25 -4.86
N GLU A 100 4.00 14.05 -4.84
CA GLU A 100 4.21 13.21 -6.02
C GLU A 100 2.88 12.72 -6.56
N LEU A 101 2.00 12.22 -5.67
CA LEU A 101 0.67 11.75 -6.06
C LEU A 101 -0.19 12.87 -6.65
N ASP A 102 -0.15 14.07 -6.09
CA ASP A 102 -0.84 15.26 -6.61
C ASP A 102 -0.45 15.59 -8.05
N ARG A 103 0.84 15.44 -8.39
CA ARG A 103 1.32 15.62 -9.78
C ARG A 103 0.84 14.52 -10.71
N MET A 104 0.72 13.29 -10.22
CA MET A 104 0.37 12.13 -11.04
C MET A 104 -1.13 12.00 -11.30
N ILE A 105 -1.95 12.40 -10.33
CA ILE A 105 -3.39 12.15 -10.29
C ILE A 105 -4.11 13.39 -10.83
N GLY A 106 -4.43 13.37 -12.13
CA GLY A 106 -5.21 14.44 -12.76
C GLY A 106 -6.67 14.51 -12.31
N GLY A 107 -7.18 13.43 -11.71
CA GLY A 107 -8.48 13.32 -11.08
C GLY A 107 -8.56 12.05 -10.24
N GLY A 108 -9.51 11.99 -9.31
CA GLY A 108 -9.67 10.81 -8.44
C GLY A 108 -10.03 11.19 -7.02
N LEU A 109 -9.77 10.26 -6.10
CA LEU A 109 -9.99 10.45 -4.68
C LEU A 109 -8.88 9.77 -3.89
N ILE A 110 -8.31 10.46 -2.92
CA ILE A 110 -7.44 9.86 -1.91
C ILE A 110 -8.14 9.97 -0.55
N THR A 111 -8.17 8.87 0.20
CA THR A 111 -8.70 8.84 1.58
C THR A 111 -7.65 8.29 2.54
N LEU A 112 -7.68 8.79 3.77
CA LEU A 112 -6.81 8.35 4.86
C LEU A 112 -7.67 7.85 6.02
N GLU A 113 -7.36 6.66 6.55
CA GLU A 113 -8.03 6.06 7.71
C GLU A 113 -7.01 5.59 8.74
N ARG A 114 -7.33 5.71 10.03
CA ARG A 114 -6.47 5.13 11.09
C ARG A 114 -6.59 3.61 11.05
N ALA A 115 -5.45 2.93 10.99
CA ALA A 115 -5.34 1.48 11.02
C ALA A 115 -4.40 1.04 12.14
N ARG A 116 -4.70 -0.09 12.80
CA ARG A 116 -3.77 -0.72 13.75
C ARG A 116 -3.20 -1.99 13.14
N VAL A 117 -1.90 -1.99 12.86
CA VAL A 117 -1.20 -3.18 12.35
C VAL A 117 -0.91 -4.13 13.52
N ILE A 118 -1.57 -5.29 13.50
CA ILE A 118 -1.40 -6.36 14.51
C ILE A 118 -0.29 -7.35 14.13
N LEU A 119 -0.07 -7.53 12.83
CA LEU A 119 0.92 -8.44 12.26
C LEU A 119 1.49 -7.84 10.98
N TYR A 120 2.80 -7.89 10.87
CA TYR A 120 3.53 -7.64 9.63
C TYR A 120 4.67 -8.64 9.57
N ARG A 121 4.68 -9.46 8.53
CA ARG A 121 5.72 -10.44 8.25
C ARG A 121 6.17 -10.21 6.82
N PRO A 122 7.30 -9.52 6.60
CA PRO A 122 7.94 -9.60 5.29
C PRO A 122 8.34 -11.08 5.08
N ASP A 123 8.32 -11.57 3.84
CA ASP A 123 8.62 -12.97 3.53
C ASP A 123 9.83 -13.47 4.32
N ALA A 124 9.63 -14.58 5.05
CA ALA A 124 10.70 -15.17 5.84
C ALA A 124 11.78 -15.73 4.89
N PRO A 125 13.07 -15.63 5.23
CA PRO A 125 14.10 -16.37 4.51
C PRO A 125 13.73 -17.86 4.45
N PRO A 126 14.08 -18.59 3.37
CA PRO A 126 13.83 -20.02 3.28
C PRO A 126 14.40 -20.76 4.49
N GLY A 127 13.60 -21.60 5.16
CA GLY A 127 14.03 -22.46 6.27
C GLY A 127 13.43 -22.14 7.65
N ILE A 128 12.59 -21.12 7.78
CA ILE A 128 11.75 -20.91 8.97
C ILE A 128 10.38 -21.52 8.71
N ASP A 129 9.99 -22.49 9.53
CA ASP A 129 8.65 -23.08 9.50
C ASP A 129 7.59 -22.01 9.88
N PRO A 130 6.66 -21.65 8.97
CA PRO A 130 5.66 -20.63 9.22
C PRO A 130 4.52 -21.09 10.15
N ASP A 131 4.48 -22.37 10.54
CA ASP A 131 3.37 -22.99 11.26
C ASP A 131 3.71 -23.33 12.73
N HIS A 132 4.96 -23.25 13.16
CA HIS A 132 5.35 -23.48 14.56
C HIS A 132 5.28 -22.19 15.40
N GLY A 133 4.10 -21.92 16.00
CA GLY A 133 3.97 -21.05 17.18
C GLY A 133 3.41 -19.63 16.98
N TRP A 134 2.77 -19.34 15.86
CA TRP A 134 2.25 -17.99 15.59
C TRP A 134 0.87 -17.76 16.23
N SER A 135 0.84 -17.28 17.47
CA SER A 135 -0.40 -16.72 18.05
C SER A 135 -0.60 -15.29 17.55
N LEU A 136 -1.69 -15.02 16.83
CA LEU A 136 -2.14 -13.66 16.56
C LEU A 136 -2.61 -13.05 17.90
N ASP A 137 -1.91 -12.03 18.40
CA ASP A 137 -2.34 -11.33 19.59
C ASP A 137 -3.56 -10.46 19.26
N VAL A 138 -4.73 -11.07 19.40
CA VAL A 138 -6.06 -10.47 19.16
C VAL A 138 -6.58 -9.70 20.38
N THR A 139 -5.91 -9.81 21.54
CA THR A 139 -6.41 -9.27 22.81
C THR A 139 -6.11 -7.78 23.01
N GLY A 140 -5.14 -7.25 22.26
CA GLY A 140 -4.87 -5.81 22.22
C GLY A 140 -4.07 -5.25 23.41
N ASP A 141 -3.73 -6.07 24.41
CA ASP A 141 -2.99 -5.69 25.61
C ASP A 141 -1.46 -5.87 25.43
N TRP A 142 -0.87 -4.98 24.64
CA TRP A 142 0.55 -5.08 24.24
C TRP A 142 1.54 -4.72 25.37
N ARG A 143 1.08 -4.23 26.52
CA ARG A 143 1.94 -3.86 27.66
C ARG A 143 2.33 -5.04 28.55
N ALA A 144 1.70 -6.20 28.37
CA ALA A 144 1.77 -7.30 29.32
C ALA A 144 2.74 -8.44 28.96
N ARG A 145 3.58 -8.31 27.91
CA ARG A 145 4.62 -9.33 27.65
C ARG A 145 5.96 -8.94 28.30
N PRO A 146 6.43 -9.68 29.32
CA PRO A 146 7.80 -9.57 29.81
C PRO A 146 8.77 -9.93 28.69
N SER A 147 9.85 -9.16 28.58
CA SER A 147 10.88 -9.24 27.53
C SER A 147 11.71 -10.54 27.50
N ASP A 148 11.38 -11.53 28.34
CA ASP A 148 12.27 -12.64 28.70
C ASP A 148 11.79 -14.02 28.23
N GLN A 149 10.80 -14.08 27.35
CA GLN A 149 10.37 -15.34 26.73
C GLN A 149 10.18 -15.18 25.22
N ALA A 150 11.27 -15.40 24.49
CA ALA A 150 11.29 -15.95 23.15
C ALA A 150 12.23 -17.17 23.16
N PRO A 151 11.93 -18.25 22.41
CA PRO A 151 12.88 -19.33 22.18
C PRO A 151 14.12 -18.86 21.40
#